data_AF-A0A352NJE8-F1
#
_entry.id   AF-A0A352NJE8-F1
#
_cell.length_a   1.000
_cell.length_b   1.000
_cell.length_c   1.000
_cell.angle_alpha   90.00
_cell.angle_beta   90.00
_cell.angle_gamma   90.00
#
_symmetry.space_group_name_H-M   'P 1'
#
loop_
_entity.id
_entity.type
_entity.pdbx_description
1 polymer ?
#
loop_
_entity_poly.entity_id
_entity_poly.type
_entity_poly.pdbx_seq_one_letter_code
_entity_poly.pdbx_strand_id
1 'polypeptide(L)'
;GSIVEEVLLSEQGFFAGAKPGSTVIDMSSVAPGFSRKMAEIASQRQLNYLDAPVSGGVQGATEGALTIMVGGAPETVNRFRPLLEVIGKKIYHVGDVGAGDAVKLVNNLLLAVNMA
;
A
#
# COMPACT_ATOMS: atom_id res chain seq x y z
N GLY A 1 4.02 9.91 -4.54
CA GLY A 1 3.65 10.82 -3.44
C GLY A 1 2.58 11.79 -3.91
N SER A 2 2.96 12.83 -4.66
CA SER A 2 2.03 13.90 -5.10
C SER A 2 0.74 13.41 -5.76
N ILE A 3 0.83 12.44 -6.69
CA ILE A 3 -0.36 11.88 -7.36
C ILE A 3 -1.30 11.18 -6.36
N VAL A 4 -0.74 10.40 -5.43
CA VAL A 4 -1.54 9.74 -4.38
C VAL A 4 -2.19 10.80 -3.48
N GLU A 5 -1.44 11.85 -3.12
CA GLU A 5 -1.97 12.95 -2.30
C GLU A 5 -3.15 13.64 -3.00
N GLU A 6 -3.05 13.92 -4.29
CA GLU A 6 -4.12 14.52 -5.08
C GLU A 6 -5.37 13.61 -5.15
N VAL A 7 -5.17 12.32 -5.46
CA VAL A 7 -6.26 11.33 -5.55
C VAL A 7 -6.98 11.17 -4.20
N LEU A 8 -6.26 11.27 -3.08
CA LEU A 8 -6.84 11.11 -1.75
C LEU A 8 -7.46 12.41 -1.22
N LEU A 9 -6.78 13.55 -1.36
CA LEU A 9 -7.06 14.78 -0.62
C LEU A 9 -7.74 15.89 -1.42
N SER A 10 -7.81 15.81 -2.75
CA SER A 10 -8.49 16.83 -3.55
C SER A 10 -9.96 16.95 -3.17
N GLU A 11 -10.61 18.06 -3.57
CA GLU A 11 -12.04 18.29 -3.29
C GLU A 11 -12.95 17.17 -3.84
N GLN A 12 -12.50 16.50 -4.91
CA GLN A 12 -13.17 15.35 -5.52
C GLN A 12 -12.44 14.03 -5.24
N GLY A 13 -11.47 14.05 -4.31
CA GLY A 13 -10.65 12.91 -3.95
C GLY A 13 -11.39 11.90 -3.08
N PHE A 14 -10.78 10.74 -2.90
CA PHE A 14 -11.40 9.62 -2.17
C PHE A 14 -11.88 10.03 -0.76
N PHE A 15 -11.09 10.82 -0.02
CA PHE A 15 -11.46 11.23 1.34
C PHE A 15 -12.65 12.19 1.41
N ALA A 16 -13.01 12.88 0.32
CA ALA A 16 -14.16 13.77 0.31
C ALA A 16 -15.50 13.01 0.33
N GLY A 17 -15.53 11.79 -0.23
CA GLY A 17 -16.75 10.97 -0.33
C GLY A 17 -16.73 9.66 0.45
N ALA A 18 -15.60 9.29 1.06
CA ALA A 18 -15.47 8.02 1.78
C ALA A 18 -16.32 7.98 3.05
N LYS A 19 -17.00 6.84 3.26
CA LYS A 19 -17.75 6.58 4.49
C LYS A 19 -16.80 6.12 5.61
N PRO A 20 -17.10 6.39 6.89
CA PRO A 20 -16.36 5.81 8.01
C PRO A 20 -16.19 4.29 7.88
N GLY A 21 -15.00 3.80 8.22
CA GLY A 21 -14.61 2.40 8.09
C GLY A 21 -14.17 1.97 6.69
N SER A 22 -14.21 2.87 5.69
CA SER A 22 -13.60 2.62 4.38
C SER A 22 -12.08 2.50 4.51
N THR A 23 -11.44 1.78 3.59
CA THR A 23 -10.01 1.48 3.65
C THR A 23 -9.34 1.85 2.34
N VAL A 24 -8.24 2.60 2.42
CA VAL A 24 -7.31 2.80 1.31
C VAL A 24 -6.27 1.69 1.34
N ILE A 25 -6.03 1.07 0.19
CA ILE A 25 -4.91 0.16 -0.03
C ILE A 25 -4.05 0.80 -1.12
N ASP A 26 -2.99 1.50 -0.73
CA ASP A 26 -2.09 2.15 -1.67
C ASP A 26 -1.01 1.17 -2.13
N MET A 27 -1.09 0.75 -3.39
CA MET A 27 -0.11 -0.16 -4.01
C MET A 27 0.99 0.58 -4.77
N SER A 28 0.99 1.92 -4.72
CA SER A 28 2.04 2.74 -5.29
C SER A 28 3.35 2.52 -4.53
N SER A 29 4.48 2.79 -5.19
CA SER A 29 5.77 2.88 -4.49
C SER A 29 6.01 4.33 -4.08
N VAL A 30 5.92 4.61 -2.78
CA VAL A 30 6.09 5.96 -2.22
C VAL A 30 7.07 5.94 -1.04
N ALA A 31 7.38 7.11 -0.49
CA ALA A 31 8.23 7.18 0.69
C ALA A 31 7.46 6.67 1.93
N PRO A 32 8.07 5.87 2.83
CA PRO A 32 7.40 5.39 4.04
C PRO A 32 6.78 6.51 4.91
N GLY A 33 7.45 7.66 4.98
CA GLY A 33 6.94 8.83 5.71
C GLY A 33 5.68 9.43 5.08
N PHE A 34 5.52 9.31 3.76
CA PHE A 34 4.32 9.75 3.06
C PHE A 34 3.11 8.87 3.42
N SER A 35 3.27 7.55 3.41
CA SER A 35 2.20 6.61 3.78
C SER A 35 1.74 6.80 5.22
N ARG A 36 2.69 7.03 6.14
CA ARG A 36 2.37 7.40 7.53
C ARG A 36 1.56 8.69 7.63
N LYS A 37 1.96 9.74 6.91
CA LYS A 37 1.20 11.01 6.84
C LYS A 37 -0.22 10.79 6.30
N MET A 38 -0.38 10.02 5.23
CA MET A 38 -1.70 9.73 4.66
C MET A 38 -2.58 8.92 5.62
N ALA A 39 -2.01 7.96 6.34
CA ALA A 39 -2.73 7.19 7.36
C ALA A 39 -3.19 8.03 8.55
N GLU A 40 -2.38 8.99 9.01
CA GLU A 40 -2.78 9.92 10.06
C GLU A 40 -4.01 10.75 9.62
N ILE A 41 -3.96 11.31 8.42
CA ILE A 41 -5.05 12.08 7.81
C ILE A 41 -6.30 11.20 7.61
N ALA A 42 -6.13 9.94 7.21
CA ALA A 42 -7.21 8.97 7.07
C ALA A 42 -7.88 8.68 8.43
N SER A 43 -7.08 8.48 9.49
CA SER A 43 -7.59 8.16 10.83
C SER A 43 -8.47 9.27 11.41
N GLN A 44 -8.11 10.54 11.18
CA GLN A 44 -8.90 11.71 11.60
C GLN A 44 -10.30 11.73 10.95
N ARG A 45 -10.47 10.99 9.84
CA ARG A 45 -11.73 10.83 9.11
C ARG A 45 -12.38 9.46 9.35
N GLN A 46 -11.90 8.70 10.34
CA GLN A 46 -12.37 7.34 10.64
C GLN A 46 -12.18 6.36 9.47
N LEU A 47 -11.13 6.56 8.68
CA LEU A 47 -10.75 5.70 7.57
C LEU A 47 -9.50 4.87 7.93
N ASN A 48 -9.36 3.70 7.30
CA ASN A 48 -8.18 2.87 7.43
C ASN A 48 -7.24 3.09 6.22
N TYR A 49 -5.95 2.82 6.42
CA TYR A 49 -4.95 2.95 5.38
C TYR A 49 -3.95 1.78 5.48
N LEU A 50 -3.67 1.16 4.34
CA LEU A 50 -2.62 0.15 4.16
C LEU A 50 -1.70 0.60 3.04
N ASP A 51 -0.40 0.64 3.26
CA ASP A 51 0.59 0.64 2.17
C ASP A 51 0.86 -0.81 1.77
N ALA A 52 0.65 -1.12 0.49
CA ALA A 52 0.77 -2.47 -0.06
C ALA A 52 1.55 -2.48 -1.39
N PRO A 53 2.76 -1.88 -1.46
CA PRO A 53 3.54 -1.87 -2.69
C PRO A 53 3.88 -3.29 -3.18
N VAL A 54 4.06 -3.38 -4.50
CA VAL A 54 4.16 -4.67 -5.20
C VAL A 54 5.49 -4.89 -5.91
N SER A 55 5.83 -6.15 -6.16
CA SER A 55 6.92 -6.59 -7.04
C SER A 55 6.44 -7.72 -7.96
N GLY A 56 6.98 -7.80 -9.19
CA GLY A 56 6.55 -8.76 -10.22
C GLY A 56 6.19 -8.15 -11.58
N GLY A 57 6.05 -6.82 -11.65
CA GLY A 57 5.76 -6.10 -12.89
C GLY A 57 4.39 -6.43 -13.50
N VAL A 58 4.18 -6.02 -14.74
CA VAL A 58 2.91 -6.21 -15.46
C VAL A 58 2.58 -7.69 -15.63
N GLN A 59 3.58 -8.52 -15.94
CA GLN A 59 3.38 -9.96 -16.09
C GLN A 59 2.89 -10.60 -14.78
N GLY A 60 3.56 -10.30 -13.66
CA GLY A 60 3.13 -10.80 -12.35
C GLY A 60 1.73 -10.33 -11.96
N ALA A 61 1.32 -9.12 -12.35
CA ALA A 61 -0.03 -8.64 -12.12
C ALA A 61 -1.07 -9.42 -12.96
N THR A 62 -0.81 -9.62 -14.26
CA THR A 62 -1.69 -10.36 -15.17
C THR A 62 -1.88 -11.82 -14.73
N GLU A 63 -0.82 -12.44 -14.21
CA GLU A 63 -0.83 -13.84 -13.77
C GLU A 63 -1.34 -14.04 -12.32
N GLY A 64 -1.69 -12.95 -11.61
CA GLY A 64 -2.05 -13.03 -10.19
C GLY A 64 -0.90 -13.49 -9.29
N ALA A 65 0.34 -13.22 -9.71
CA ALA A 65 1.56 -13.75 -9.12
C ALA A 65 2.40 -12.68 -8.39
N LEU A 66 1.84 -11.49 -8.13
CA LEU A 66 2.57 -10.42 -7.45
C LEU A 66 3.07 -10.83 -6.06
N THR A 67 4.21 -10.25 -5.69
CA THR A 67 4.64 -10.16 -4.30
C THR A 67 4.15 -8.83 -3.74
N ILE A 68 3.42 -8.87 -2.64
CA ILE A 68 2.79 -7.71 -1.99
C ILE A 68 3.34 -7.60 -0.57
N MET A 69 3.86 -6.42 -0.23
CA MET A 69 4.45 -6.11 1.07
C MET A 69 3.51 -5.14 1.78
N VAL A 70 2.78 -5.59 2.79
CA VAL A 70 1.67 -4.84 3.40
C VAL A 70 2.08 -4.29 4.76
N GLY A 71 2.00 -2.97 4.92
CA GLY A 71 2.05 -2.25 6.18
C GLY A 71 0.65 -1.84 6.63
N GLY A 72 0.36 -1.97 7.93
CA GLY A 72 -0.87 -1.50 8.56
C GLY A 72 -1.43 -2.44 9.62
N ALA A 73 -2.59 -2.09 10.17
CA ALA A 73 -3.20 -2.80 11.29
C ALA A 73 -3.54 -4.27 10.93
N PRO A 74 -3.17 -5.26 11.76
CA PRO A 74 -3.38 -6.68 11.46
C PRO A 74 -4.83 -7.03 11.10
N GLU A 75 -5.80 -6.42 11.77
CA GLU A 75 -7.23 -6.67 11.57
C GLU A 75 -7.67 -6.21 10.18
N THR A 76 -7.20 -5.02 9.77
CA THR A 76 -7.46 -4.47 8.43
C THR A 76 -6.77 -5.32 7.35
N VAL A 77 -5.50 -5.72 7.58
CA VAL A 77 -4.77 -6.58 6.65
C VAL A 77 -5.49 -7.92 6.47
N ASN A 78 -5.91 -8.56 7.57
CA ASN A 78 -6.62 -9.84 7.52
C ASN A 78 -7.98 -9.72 6.83
N ARG A 79 -8.71 -8.62 7.05
CA ARG A 79 -9.98 -8.33 6.37
C ARG A 79 -9.82 -8.25 4.86
N PHE A 80 -8.74 -7.65 4.37
CA PHE A 80 -8.50 -7.43 2.94
C PHE A 80 -7.56 -8.45 2.30
N ARG A 81 -6.99 -9.38 3.06
CA ARG A 81 -6.12 -10.45 2.54
C ARG A 81 -6.74 -11.23 1.37
N PRO A 82 -8.03 -11.64 1.42
CA PRO A 82 -8.64 -12.35 0.28
C PRO A 82 -8.65 -11.54 -1.01
N LEU A 83 -8.74 -10.20 -0.93
CA LEU A 83 -8.67 -9.32 -2.10
C LEU A 83 -7.23 -9.29 -2.67
N LEU A 84 -6.22 -9.21 -1.79
CA LEU A 84 -4.83 -9.20 -2.19
C LEU A 84 -4.41 -10.53 -2.85
N GLU A 85 -4.99 -11.65 -2.42
CA GLU A 85 -4.77 -13.01 -2.97
C GLU A 85 -5.28 -13.17 -4.40
N VAL A 86 -6.16 -12.30 -4.89
CA VAL A 86 -6.62 -12.33 -6.29
C VAL A 86 -5.50 -11.94 -7.26
N ILE A 87 -4.65 -11.00 -6.87
CA ILE A 87 -3.61 -10.41 -7.74
C ILE A 87 -2.19 -10.79 -7.30
N GLY A 88 -2.04 -11.42 -6.13
CA GLY A 88 -0.77 -11.74 -5.52
C GLY A 88 -0.68 -13.18 -5.05
N LYS A 89 0.50 -13.78 -5.23
CA LYS A 89 0.82 -15.13 -4.74
C LYS A 89 1.60 -15.12 -3.43
N LYS A 90 2.29 -14.01 -3.14
CA LYS A 90 3.10 -13.84 -1.93
C LYS A 90 2.68 -12.56 -1.23
N ILE A 91 2.01 -12.67 -0.09
CA ILE A 91 1.46 -11.52 0.64
C ILE A 91 2.04 -11.50 2.05
N TYR A 92 2.97 -10.58 2.28
CA TYR A 92 3.67 -10.42 3.54
C TYR A 92 3.07 -9.25 4.31
N HIS A 93 2.55 -9.50 5.51
CA HIS A 93 2.30 -8.42 6.47
C HIS A 93 3.61 -8.13 7.19
N VAL A 94 4.14 -6.92 7.03
CA VAL A 94 5.52 -6.58 7.41
C VAL A 94 5.63 -5.55 8.53
N GLY A 95 4.49 -5.15 9.12
CA GLY A 95 4.45 -4.23 10.25
C GLY A 95 3.35 -3.18 10.11
N ASP A 96 3.55 -2.05 10.78
CA ASP A 96 2.63 -0.91 10.73
C ASP A 96 2.73 -0.14 9.39
N VAL A 97 1.89 0.89 9.23
CA VAL A 97 1.89 1.70 8.01
C VAL A 97 3.27 2.31 7.72
N GLY A 98 3.69 2.19 6.47
CA GLY A 98 4.99 2.58 5.92
C GLY A 98 6.03 1.45 5.97
N ALA A 99 5.77 0.33 6.66
CA ALA A 99 6.67 -0.82 6.66
C ALA A 99 6.70 -1.53 5.29
N GLY A 100 5.56 -1.58 4.59
CA GLY A 100 5.47 -2.12 3.22
C GLY A 100 6.37 -1.36 2.27
N ASP A 101 6.25 -0.04 2.24
CA ASP A 101 7.11 0.86 1.45
C ASP A 101 8.59 0.75 1.85
N ALA A 102 8.89 0.62 3.14
CA ALA A 102 10.27 0.48 3.61
C ALA A 102 10.91 -0.82 3.11
N VAL A 103 10.20 -1.95 3.22
CA VAL A 103 10.66 -3.24 2.69
C VAL A 103 10.79 -3.18 1.18
N LYS A 104 9.84 -2.54 0.48
CA LYS A 104 9.92 -2.37 -0.98
C LYS A 104 11.13 -1.55 -1.40
N LEU A 105 11.44 -0.48 -0.69
CA LEU A 105 12.62 0.35 -0.95
C LEU A 105 13.90 -0.47 -0.80
N VAL A 106 14.04 -1.26 0.26
CA VAL A 106 15.17 -2.17 0.46
C VAL A 106 15.25 -3.21 -0.66
N ASN A 107 14.12 -3.82 -1.03
CA ASN A 107 14.06 -4.78 -2.14
C ASN A 107 14.57 -4.18 -3.46
N ASN A 108 14.15 -2.94 -3.78
CA ASN A 108 14.58 -2.27 -5.00
C ASN A 108 16.05 -1.85 -4.95
N LEU A 109 16.57 -1.45 -3.78
CA LEU A 109 18.00 -1.17 -3.60
C LEU A 109 18.84 -2.42 -3.85
N LEU A 110 18.47 -3.56 -3.27
CA LEU A 110 19.17 -4.84 -3.48
C LEU A 110 19.13 -5.27 -4.95
N LEU A 111 18.00 -5.09 -5.63
CA LEU A 111 17.90 -5.34 -7.06
C LEU A 111 18.89 -4.47 -7.85
N ALA A 112 18.95 -3.18 -7.57
CA ALA A 112 19.86 -2.26 -8.25
C ALA A 112 21.34 -2.62 -8.01
N VAL A 113 21.72 -2.99 -6.78
CA VAL A 113 23.08 -3.42 -6.45
C VAL A 113 23.45 -4.74 -7.14
N ASN A 114 22.53 -5.70 -7.22
CA ASN A 114 22.79 -7.01 -7.84
C ASN A 114 22.80 -6.97 -9.37
N MET A 115 22.30 -5.91 -9.99
CA MET A 115 22.31 -5.71 -11.45
C MET A 115 23.52 -4.90 -11.93
N ALA A 116 24.34 -4.37 -11.01
CA ALA A 116 25.52 -3.56 -11.30
C ALA A 116 26.77 -4.40 -11.61
#